data_AF-F6SJE4-F1
#
_entry.id   AF-F6SJE4-F1
#
_cell.length_a   1.000
_cell.length_b   1.000
_cell.length_c   1.000
_cell.angle_alpha   90.00
_cell.angle_beta   90.00
_cell.angle_gamma   90.00
#
_symmetry.space_group_name_H-M   'P 1'
#
loop_
_entity.id
_entity.type
_entity.pdbx_description
1 polymer ?
#
loop_
_entity_poly.entity_id
_entity_poly.type
_entity_poly.pdbx_seq_one_letter_code
_entity_poly.pdbx_strand_id
1 'polypeptide(L)'
;MRFGPMETSGEPQKDEKLIELFHSFRDMFNFFCSNTTIHGSVRLVCSSRNRLKTAFWSLLFLATFGMLYWQFGLLFDQYWQYAVIVTVSVRSEPKMFPSITLCDMNPHRSQLVDQYLENLDEFAQENIYSLYKLNITRRQAGGPGGPAASPNSSLPFHLDRRIYLEELKEGNIHKVGFRLCNSTGGDCFYRNHSSGVAAIQEWYQFHFINIMAQLPHHNETSPIDHNGHFIFSCCYNGEACQKQDYEIFHHPLYGSCYTFNSRGMNDFWKAKRPGLTHGISLILKAEQNSYLPLLSTEAGVKVMIHAQNQVPFLEHQGFSIRPGTETTIGVREVSQGAGGAALGLSTADSTDDQSRECRRQRQRTWLRNSAA
;
A
#
# COMPACT_ATOMS: atom_id res chain seq x y z
N MET A 1 34.22 53.53 98.39
CA MET A 1 34.50 52.40 99.32
C MET A 1 33.96 51.14 98.65
N ARG A 2 34.78 50.20 98.16
CA ARG A 2 35.54 49.14 98.86
C ARG A 2 34.82 47.77 98.69
N PHE A 3 35.35 46.96 97.76
CA PHE A 3 35.41 45.47 97.66
C PHE A 3 34.15 44.57 97.73
N GLY A 4 34.18 43.45 96.98
CA GLY A 4 33.11 42.47 96.65
C GLY A 4 32.82 41.39 97.72
N PRO A 5 32.46 40.09 97.42
CA PRO A 5 32.68 39.25 96.21
C PRO A 5 31.45 38.36 95.73
N MET A 6 31.38 37.85 94.46
CA MET A 6 31.63 36.45 93.91
C MET A 6 30.47 35.43 94.13
N GLU A 7 29.90 34.73 93.12
CA GLU A 7 30.33 33.52 92.34
C GLU A 7 29.41 33.33 91.10
N THR A 8 29.90 33.25 89.84
CA THR A 8 30.33 32.10 88.99
C THR A 8 29.31 30.99 88.66
N SER A 9 28.96 30.82 87.37
CA SER A 9 29.24 29.60 86.57
C SER A 9 28.65 29.69 85.13
N GLY A 10 29.48 29.36 84.12
CA GLY A 10 29.09 29.13 82.71
C GLY A 10 28.32 27.81 82.55
N GLU A 11 27.56 27.56 81.48
CA GLU A 11 27.91 27.30 80.06
C GLU A 11 26.57 27.00 79.31
N PRO A 12 26.47 26.54 78.03
CA PRO A 12 27.38 26.64 76.88
C PRO A 12 26.67 27.07 75.56
N GLN A 13 27.52 27.26 74.56
CA GLN A 13 27.30 27.66 73.17
C GLN A 13 26.73 26.54 72.28
N LYS A 14 25.85 26.90 71.32
CA LYS A 14 25.30 26.02 70.28
C LYS A 14 26.32 25.81 69.16
N ASP A 15 26.69 24.56 68.91
CA ASP A 15 27.38 24.16 67.69
C ASP A 15 26.42 23.40 66.76
N GLU A 16 26.28 23.92 65.54
CA GLU A 16 25.73 23.22 64.38
C GLU A 16 26.67 22.07 63.99
N LYS A 17 26.15 20.84 63.90
CA LYS A 17 26.86 19.71 63.30
C LYS A 17 26.02 19.03 62.23
N LEU A 18 26.49 19.20 61.00
CA LEU A 18 26.83 18.19 60.00
C LEU A 18 25.93 16.95 59.93
N ILE A 19 25.38 16.70 58.73
CA ILE A 19 24.67 15.48 58.34
C ILE A 19 25.57 14.26 58.65
N GLU A 20 25.30 13.57 59.77
CA GLU A 20 25.96 12.30 60.10
C GLU A 20 25.53 11.25 59.09
N LEU A 21 26.44 10.90 58.18
CA LEU A 21 26.30 9.71 57.37
C LEU A 21 26.62 8.51 58.29
N PHE A 22 25.65 7.62 58.52
CA PHE A 22 25.83 6.44 59.36
C PHE A 22 27.03 5.59 58.91
N HIS A 23 27.94 5.30 59.84
CA HIS A 23 29.17 4.55 59.54
C HIS A 23 28.95 3.05 59.26
N SER A 24 27.81 2.48 59.68
CA SER A 24 27.42 1.10 59.43
C SER A 24 25.91 0.95 59.27
N PHE A 25 25.48 0.02 58.41
CA PHE A 25 24.06 -0.33 58.26
C PHE A 25 23.42 -0.70 59.60
N ARG A 26 24.17 -1.31 60.52
CA ARG A 26 23.65 -1.70 61.84
C ARG A 26 23.33 -0.50 62.72
N ASP A 27 24.15 0.54 62.70
CA ASP A 27 23.94 1.75 63.50
C ASP A 27 22.76 2.56 62.96
N MET A 28 22.62 2.61 61.64
CA MET A 28 21.45 3.17 60.97
C MET A 28 20.16 2.43 61.39
N PHE A 29 20.12 1.10 61.33
CA PHE A 29 18.94 0.33 61.72
C PHE A 29 18.60 0.47 63.22
N ASN A 30 19.61 0.55 64.10
CA ASN A 30 19.40 0.77 65.53
C ASN A 30 18.81 2.16 65.82
N PHE A 31 19.34 3.22 65.17
CA PHE A 31 18.79 4.57 65.26
C PHE A 31 17.35 4.65 64.75
N PHE A 32 17.06 4.01 63.62
CA PHE A 32 15.69 3.89 63.12
C PHE A 32 14.80 3.17 64.13
N CYS A 33 15.24 2.06 64.74
CA CYS A 33 14.45 1.36 65.75
C CYS A 33 14.08 2.19 66.99
N SER A 34 14.93 3.14 67.39
CA SER A 34 14.67 3.98 68.57
C SER A 34 13.86 5.23 68.27
N ASN A 35 14.01 5.82 67.07
CA ASN A 35 13.41 7.11 66.73
C ASN A 35 12.22 7.04 65.79
N THR A 36 11.98 5.91 65.10
CA THR A 36 10.84 5.78 64.19
C THR A 36 9.63 5.14 64.87
N THR A 37 8.44 5.67 64.59
CA THR A 37 7.16 5.08 65.03
C THR A 37 6.64 4.02 64.06
N ILE A 38 7.42 3.67 63.02
CA ILE A 38 7.05 2.62 62.06
C ILE A 38 7.12 1.26 62.77
N HIS A 39 5.96 0.73 63.15
CA HIS A 39 5.82 -0.48 63.94
C HIS A 39 6.41 -1.77 63.32
N GLY A 40 6.66 -1.79 62.01
CA GLY A 40 7.19 -2.95 61.29
C GLY A 40 8.70 -3.17 61.48
N SER A 41 9.52 -2.12 61.33
CA SER A 41 10.99 -2.21 61.39
C SER A 41 11.50 -2.58 62.78
N VAL A 42 10.88 -2.03 63.83
CA VAL A 42 11.17 -2.34 65.24
C VAL A 42 10.93 -3.83 65.55
N ARG A 43 9.86 -4.43 64.98
CA ARG A 43 9.51 -5.84 65.19
C ARG A 43 10.35 -6.82 64.36
N LEU A 44 10.87 -6.38 63.22
CA LEU A 44 11.65 -7.19 62.29
C LEU A 44 13.15 -7.25 62.66
N VAL A 45 13.73 -6.13 63.14
CA VAL A 45 15.18 -6.03 63.42
C VAL A 45 15.50 -6.01 64.92
N CYS A 46 14.65 -5.40 65.75
CA CYS A 46 14.99 -5.07 67.14
C CYS A 46 14.24 -5.92 68.21
N SER A 47 13.50 -6.96 67.80
CA SER A 47 12.85 -7.90 68.73
C SER A 47 13.78 -9.06 69.10
N SER A 48 14.58 -8.90 70.16
CA SER A 48 15.51 -9.94 70.63
C SER A 48 14.85 -11.06 71.45
N ARG A 49 13.67 -10.79 72.02
CA ARG A 49 13.06 -11.62 73.08
C ARG A 49 12.13 -12.73 72.59
N ASN A 50 11.56 -12.64 71.39
CA ASN A 50 10.61 -13.64 70.85
C ASN A 50 10.83 -13.88 69.36
N ARG A 51 11.71 -14.83 69.02
CA ARG A 51 12.11 -15.15 67.63
C ARG A 51 10.94 -15.55 66.72
N LEU A 52 9.88 -16.15 67.27
CA LEU A 52 8.66 -16.49 66.52
C LEU A 52 7.90 -15.25 66.03
N LYS A 53 7.86 -14.18 66.84
CA LYS A 53 7.22 -12.92 66.45
C LYS A 53 8.03 -12.25 65.35
N THR A 54 9.35 -12.23 65.48
CA THR A 54 10.26 -11.72 64.44
C THR A 54 10.09 -12.50 63.13
N ALA A 55 10.04 -13.83 63.18
CA ALA A 55 9.83 -14.67 62.01
C ALA A 55 8.47 -14.41 61.32
N PHE A 56 7.40 -14.23 62.11
CA PHE A 56 6.08 -13.87 61.59
C PHE A 56 6.10 -12.53 60.84
N TRP A 57 6.71 -11.49 61.43
CA TRP A 57 6.81 -10.18 60.78
C TRP A 57 7.75 -10.19 59.56
N SER A 58 8.81 -10.99 59.57
CA SER A 58 9.69 -11.19 58.41
C SER A 58 9.00 -11.91 57.26
N LEU A 59 8.18 -12.94 57.53
CA LEU A 59 7.39 -13.61 56.50
C LEU A 59 6.36 -12.66 55.88
N LEU A 60 5.68 -11.86 56.72
CA LEU A 60 4.73 -10.86 56.24
C LEU A 60 5.42 -9.81 55.37
N PHE A 61 6.60 -9.34 55.78
CA PHE A 61 7.40 -8.39 54.99
C PHE A 61 7.82 -8.98 53.64
N LEU A 62 8.35 -10.21 53.62
CA LEU A 62 8.73 -10.91 52.38
C LEU A 62 7.52 -11.15 51.47
N ALA A 63 6.36 -11.49 52.03
CA ALA A 63 5.13 -11.65 51.26
C ALA A 63 4.69 -10.33 50.62
N THR A 64 4.73 -9.22 51.38
CA THR A 64 4.40 -7.89 50.83
C THR A 64 5.39 -7.44 49.75
N PHE A 65 6.68 -7.72 49.92
CA PHE A 65 7.70 -7.42 48.91
C PHE A 65 7.53 -8.28 47.66
N GLY A 66 7.26 -9.59 47.81
CA GLY A 66 6.96 -10.48 46.69
C GLY A 66 5.73 -10.03 45.89
N MET A 67 4.66 -9.62 46.58
CA MET A 67 3.47 -9.04 45.94
C MET A 67 3.80 -7.76 45.16
N LEU A 68 4.66 -6.89 45.71
CA LEU A 68 5.07 -5.65 45.05
C LEU A 68 5.86 -5.92 43.77
N TYR A 69 6.82 -6.85 43.78
CA TYR A 69 7.59 -7.21 42.57
C TYR A 69 6.72 -7.92 41.53
N TRP A 70 5.77 -8.74 41.97
CA TRP A 70 4.78 -9.34 41.09
C TRP A 70 3.94 -8.26 40.38
N GLN A 71 3.43 -7.28 41.13
CA GLN A 71 2.71 -6.14 40.56
C GLN A 71 3.58 -5.31 39.61
N PHE A 72 4.85 -5.06 39.98
CA PHE A 72 5.79 -4.38 39.10
C PHE A 72 6.01 -5.15 37.79
N GLY A 73 6.11 -6.48 37.84
CA GLY A 73 6.20 -7.33 36.65
C GLY A 73 4.97 -7.19 35.74
N LEU A 74 3.77 -7.17 36.30
CA LEU A 74 2.53 -6.96 35.54
C LEU A 74 2.48 -5.56 34.89
N LEU A 75 2.87 -4.52 35.63
CA LEU A 75 2.91 -3.15 35.09
C LEU A 75 3.98 -2.98 34.03
N PHE A 76 5.14 -3.62 34.19
CA PHE A 76 6.22 -3.60 33.22
C PHE A 76 5.81 -4.30 31.92
N ASP A 77 5.15 -5.45 32.02
CA ASP A 77 4.58 -6.16 30.88
C ASP A 77 3.53 -5.28 30.17
N GLN A 78 2.60 -4.68 30.91
CA GLN A 78 1.59 -3.78 30.34
C GLN A 78 2.21 -2.53 29.66
N TYR A 79 3.29 -1.98 30.22
CA TYR A 79 4.01 -0.85 29.63
C TYR A 79 4.67 -1.23 28.30
N TRP A 80 5.20 -2.46 28.19
CA TRP A 80 5.83 -2.97 26.95
C TRP A 80 4.86 -3.69 25.99
N GLN A 81 3.60 -3.85 26.37
CA GLN A 81 2.55 -4.40 25.51
C GLN A 81 1.99 -3.39 24.51
N TYR A 82 2.27 -2.09 24.71
CA TYR A 82 2.12 -1.12 23.64
C TYR A 82 0.70 -1.09 23.02
N ALA A 83 -0.31 -1.27 23.86
CA ALA A 83 -1.69 -1.46 23.42
C ALA A 83 -2.24 -0.24 22.68
N VAL A 84 -2.78 -0.45 21.48
CA VAL A 84 -3.42 0.59 20.66
C VAL A 84 -4.93 0.57 20.83
N ILE A 85 -5.55 1.75 20.94
CA ILE A 85 -7.00 1.91 21.02
C ILE A 85 -7.53 2.31 19.65
N VAL A 86 -8.41 1.49 19.06
CA VAL A 86 -9.07 1.78 17.79
C VAL A 86 -10.37 2.53 18.04
N THR A 87 -10.52 3.71 17.43
CA THR A 87 -11.76 4.50 17.49
C THR A 87 -12.38 4.60 16.10
N VAL A 88 -13.65 4.21 15.97
CA VAL A 88 -14.40 4.31 14.71
C VAL A 88 -15.34 5.50 14.79
N SER A 89 -15.24 6.42 13.83
CA SER A 89 -16.16 7.55 13.71
C SER A 89 -16.63 7.70 12.27
N VAL A 90 -17.92 7.99 12.10
CA VAL A 90 -18.52 8.31 10.80
C VAL A 90 -18.69 9.81 10.73
N ARG A 91 -18.18 10.44 9.66
CA ARG A 91 -18.31 11.88 9.44
C ARG A 91 -19.08 12.13 8.15
N SER A 92 -20.21 12.82 8.26
CA SER A 92 -21.03 13.23 7.12
C SER A 92 -20.67 14.66 6.72
N GLU A 93 -19.49 14.82 6.13
CA GLU A 93 -19.01 16.09 5.59
C GLU A 93 -18.90 15.98 4.07
N PRO A 94 -19.10 17.06 3.30
CA PRO A 94 -18.82 17.05 1.87
C PRO A 94 -17.36 16.63 1.61
N LYS A 95 -17.17 15.62 0.77
CA LYS A 95 -15.85 15.12 0.38
C LYS A 95 -15.63 15.34 -1.10
N MET A 96 -14.36 15.44 -1.49
CA MET A 96 -14.02 15.41 -2.91
C MET A 96 -14.39 14.03 -3.47
N PHE A 97 -15.10 14.03 -4.59
CA PHE A 97 -15.43 12.82 -5.33
C PHE A 97 -14.13 12.12 -5.72
N PRO A 98 -14.01 10.78 -5.61
CA PRO A 98 -12.78 10.07 -5.94
C PRO A 98 -12.33 10.33 -7.37
N SER A 99 -11.05 10.07 -7.63
CA SER A 99 -10.58 9.95 -9.01
C SER A 99 -11.08 8.65 -9.60
N ILE A 100 -11.51 8.69 -10.85
CA ILE A 100 -11.98 7.50 -11.58
C ILE A 100 -11.16 7.38 -12.84
N THR A 101 -10.45 6.25 -12.95
CA THR A 101 -9.71 5.88 -14.15
C THR A 101 -10.47 4.81 -14.91
N LEU A 102 -10.72 5.06 -16.19
CA LEU A 102 -11.42 4.17 -17.12
C LEU A 102 -10.49 3.82 -18.28
N CYS A 103 -10.40 2.56 -18.67
CA CYS A 103 -9.61 2.14 -19.83
C CYS A 103 -10.41 1.24 -20.75
N ASP A 104 -10.19 1.44 -22.04
CA ASP A 104 -10.82 0.76 -23.17
C ASP A 104 -10.67 -0.78 -23.14
N MET A 105 -9.59 -1.31 -22.55
CA MET A 105 -9.19 -2.73 -22.67
C MET A 105 -8.82 -3.16 -24.10
N ASN A 106 -8.80 -2.25 -25.08
CA ASN A 106 -8.27 -2.49 -26.42
C ASN A 106 -6.96 -1.69 -26.63
N PRO A 107 -5.78 -2.29 -26.40
CA PRO A 107 -4.51 -1.64 -26.70
C PRO A 107 -4.38 -1.34 -28.19
N HIS A 108 -4.13 -0.06 -28.50
CA HIS A 108 -3.98 0.41 -29.87
C HIS A 108 -2.67 -0.06 -30.50
N ARG A 109 -2.74 -0.41 -31.79
CA ARG A 109 -1.59 -0.80 -32.60
C ARG A 109 -0.91 0.43 -33.19
N SER A 110 0.15 0.91 -32.55
CA SER A 110 0.88 2.10 -33.03
C SER A 110 1.53 1.85 -34.38
N GLN A 111 1.30 2.76 -35.34
CA GLN A 111 1.87 2.70 -36.68
C GLN A 111 3.41 2.68 -36.68
N LEU A 112 4.03 3.24 -35.64
CA LEU A 112 5.49 3.30 -35.50
C LEU A 112 6.14 1.93 -35.26
N VAL A 113 5.39 0.96 -34.70
CA VAL A 113 5.88 -0.40 -34.40
C VAL A 113 5.05 -1.47 -35.11
N ASP A 114 4.19 -1.08 -36.05
CA ASP A 114 3.24 -1.96 -36.71
C ASP A 114 3.95 -3.15 -37.39
N GLN A 115 5.07 -2.88 -38.07
CA GLN A 115 5.90 -3.91 -38.70
C GLN A 115 6.45 -4.93 -37.68
N TYR A 116 6.86 -4.48 -36.49
CA TYR A 116 7.35 -5.39 -35.44
C TYR A 116 6.21 -6.25 -34.88
N LEU A 117 5.02 -5.68 -34.72
CA LEU A 117 3.84 -6.40 -34.28
C LEU A 117 3.37 -7.40 -35.35
N GLU A 118 3.52 -7.11 -36.65
CA GLU A 118 3.18 -8.05 -37.71
C GLU A 118 4.10 -9.28 -37.68
N ASN A 119 5.40 -9.06 -37.49
CA ASN A 119 6.36 -10.13 -37.30
C ASN A 119 6.06 -10.98 -36.06
N LEU A 120 5.57 -10.35 -34.98
CA LEU A 120 5.13 -11.06 -33.78
C LEU A 120 3.87 -11.90 -34.04
N ASP A 121 2.90 -11.37 -34.77
CA ASP A 121 1.66 -12.09 -35.12
C ASP A 121 1.96 -13.33 -35.98
N GLU A 122 2.87 -13.20 -36.96
CA GLU A 122 3.33 -14.32 -37.77
C GLU A 122 4.04 -15.37 -36.91
N PHE A 123 4.95 -14.93 -36.04
CA PHE A 123 5.64 -15.83 -35.12
C PHE A 123 4.69 -16.53 -34.15
N ALA A 124 3.67 -15.84 -33.64
CA ALA A 124 2.63 -16.43 -32.82
C ALA A 124 1.86 -17.51 -33.58
N GLN A 125 1.48 -17.24 -34.83
CA GLN A 125 0.78 -18.20 -35.68
C GLN A 125 1.64 -19.44 -35.99
N GLU A 126 2.94 -19.28 -36.25
CA GLU A 126 3.89 -20.39 -36.41
C GLU A 126 3.93 -21.28 -35.16
N ASN A 127 4.04 -20.67 -33.97
CA ASN A 127 4.11 -21.37 -32.69
C ASN A 127 2.82 -22.13 -32.37
N ILE A 128 1.67 -21.47 -32.54
CA ILE A 128 0.34 -22.04 -32.28
C ILE A 128 0.08 -23.21 -33.24
N TYR A 129 0.42 -23.05 -34.51
CA TYR A 129 0.30 -24.13 -35.49
C TYR A 129 1.26 -25.29 -35.17
N SER A 130 2.49 -25.01 -34.76
CA SER A 130 3.46 -26.05 -34.39
C SER A 130 2.93 -26.93 -33.25
N LEU A 131 2.41 -26.33 -32.18
CA LEU A 131 1.91 -27.03 -30.99
C LEU A 131 0.51 -27.65 -31.17
N TYR A 132 -0.45 -26.88 -31.69
CA TYR A 132 -1.86 -27.26 -31.68
C TYR A 132 -2.42 -27.60 -33.06
N LYS A 133 -1.65 -27.40 -34.14
CA LYS A 133 -2.11 -27.56 -35.54
C LYS A 133 -3.32 -26.68 -35.86
N LEU A 134 -3.42 -25.53 -35.21
CA LEU A 134 -4.51 -24.55 -35.38
C LEU A 134 -4.08 -23.42 -36.31
N ASN A 135 -4.93 -23.12 -37.29
CA ASN A 135 -4.81 -21.93 -38.14
C ASN A 135 -5.75 -20.85 -37.64
N ILE A 136 -5.21 -19.80 -37.02
CA ILE A 136 -5.99 -18.63 -36.65
C ILE A 136 -6.13 -17.79 -37.92
N THR A 137 -7.25 -17.96 -38.64
CA THR A 137 -7.57 -17.09 -39.77
C THR A 137 -7.60 -15.63 -39.30
N ARG A 138 -6.72 -14.81 -39.89
CA ARG A 138 -6.66 -13.35 -39.76
C ARG A 138 -8.03 -12.77 -40.17
N ARG A 139 -9.00 -12.66 -39.26
CA ARG A 139 -10.22 -11.88 -39.51
C ARG A 139 -9.84 -10.40 -39.53
N GLN A 140 -9.59 -9.90 -40.74
CA GLN A 140 -9.56 -8.49 -41.16
C GLN A 140 -9.31 -7.45 -40.06
N ALA A 141 -8.04 -7.13 -39.81
CA ALA A 141 -7.66 -5.75 -39.48
C ALA A 141 -7.82 -4.91 -40.75
N GLY A 142 -9.06 -4.64 -41.14
CA GLY A 142 -9.41 -3.77 -42.27
C GLY A 142 -9.36 -2.30 -41.86
N GLY A 143 -8.16 -1.78 -41.60
CA GLY A 143 -7.89 -0.34 -41.64
C GLY A 143 -7.29 0.03 -43.00
N PRO A 144 -7.58 1.20 -43.59
CA PRO A 144 -6.98 1.58 -44.86
C PRO A 144 -5.46 1.72 -44.68
N GLY A 145 -4.71 0.77 -45.22
CA GLY A 145 -3.27 0.85 -45.34
C GLY A 145 -2.89 1.97 -46.29
N GLY A 146 -2.76 3.18 -45.75
CA GLY A 146 -1.99 4.23 -46.38
C GLY A 146 -0.50 3.86 -46.35
N PRO A 147 0.30 4.25 -47.36
CA PRO A 147 1.72 3.93 -47.37
C PRO A 147 2.40 4.55 -46.15
N ALA A 148 2.88 3.71 -45.23
CA ALA A 148 3.66 4.14 -44.08
C ALA A 148 5.00 4.69 -44.60
N ALA A 149 5.13 6.02 -44.59
CA ALA A 149 6.41 6.67 -44.77
C ALA A 149 7.28 6.32 -43.56
N SER A 150 8.32 5.52 -43.81
CA SER A 150 9.31 5.10 -42.83
C SER A 150 10.02 6.33 -42.24
N PRO A 151 9.92 6.63 -40.94
CA PRO A 151 10.87 7.52 -40.30
C PRO A 151 12.13 6.69 -40.00
N ASN A 152 13.28 7.16 -40.45
CA ASN A 152 14.58 6.61 -40.06
C ASN A 152 14.75 6.72 -38.53
N SER A 153 14.40 5.68 -37.78
CA SER A 153 14.74 5.53 -36.37
C SER A 153 15.85 4.49 -36.21
N SER A 154 16.97 4.94 -35.65
CA SER A 154 18.31 4.35 -35.73
C SER A 154 18.59 3.19 -34.76
N LEU A 155 17.60 2.37 -34.41
CA LEU A 155 17.79 1.11 -33.67
C LEU A 155 16.83 0.04 -34.21
N PRO A 156 17.30 -0.99 -34.92
CA PRO A 156 16.43 -2.08 -35.35
C PRO A 156 16.11 -2.98 -34.13
N PHE A 157 14.87 -2.95 -33.66
CA PHE A 157 14.39 -3.97 -32.73
C PHE A 157 14.41 -5.33 -33.42
N HIS A 158 15.04 -6.32 -32.78
CA HIS A 158 15.09 -7.68 -33.27
C HIS A 158 14.27 -8.59 -32.35
N LEU A 159 13.21 -9.18 -32.89
CA LEU A 159 12.39 -10.15 -32.18
C LEU A 159 13.20 -11.43 -31.89
N ASP A 160 13.43 -11.75 -30.62
CA ASP A 160 14.18 -12.95 -30.24
C ASP A 160 13.36 -14.23 -30.48
N ARG A 161 13.48 -14.78 -31.69
CA ARG A 161 12.81 -16.03 -32.09
C ARG A 161 13.31 -17.28 -31.34
N ARG A 162 14.31 -17.17 -30.45
CA ARG A 162 14.72 -18.28 -29.57
C ARG A 162 13.76 -18.47 -28.40
N ILE A 163 12.92 -17.47 -28.10
CA ILE A 163 11.89 -17.54 -27.08
C ILE A 163 10.58 -17.96 -27.76
N TYR A 164 10.42 -19.26 -27.98
CA TYR A 164 9.26 -19.87 -28.61
C TYR A 164 8.44 -20.68 -27.60
N LEU A 165 7.18 -20.96 -27.93
CA LEU A 165 6.31 -21.82 -27.14
C LEU A 165 6.69 -23.28 -27.36
N GLU A 166 6.87 -24.01 -26.27
CA GLU A 166 7.24 -25.41 -26.28
C GLU A 166 6.35 -26.24 -25.34
N GLU A 167 6.15 -27.50 -25.70
CA GLU A 167 5.51 -28.47 -24.83
C GLU A 167 6.52 -28.95 -23.78
N LEU A 168 6.13 -28.84 -22.52
CA LEU A 168 6.93 -29.23 -21.36
C LEU A 168 6.29 -30.46 -20.71
N LYS A 169 7.12 -31.44 -20.35
CA LYS A 169 6.67 -32.64 -19.63
C LYS A 169 7.18 -32.60 -18.20
N GLU A 170 6.24 -32.55 -17.26
CA GLU A 170 6.52 -32.70 -15.83
C GLU A 170 5.80 -33.95 -15.32
N GLY A 171 6.49 -35.10 -15.41
CA GLY A 171 5.88 -36.41 -15.19
C GLY A 171 4.81 -36.72 -16.24
N ASN A 172 3.58 -37.01 -15.81
CA ASN A 172 2.43 -37.27 -16.68
C ASN A 172 1.63 -36.01 -17.03
N ILE A 173 2.03 -34.83 -16.55
CA ILE A 173 1.30 -33.59 -16.79
C ILE A 173 1.91 -32.90 -18.01
N HIS A 174 1.10 -32.76 -19.05
CA HIS A 174 1.42 -31.92 -20.20
C HIS A 174 1.28 -30.46 -19.76
N LYS A 175 2.38 -29.73 -19.84
CA LYS A 175 2.44 -28.29 -19.65
C LYS A 175 2.88 -27.62 -20.94
N VAL A 176 2.58 -26.35 -21.08
CA VAL A 176 3.07 -25.54 -22.20
C VAL A 176 3.68 -24.29 -21.62
N GLY A 177 4.77 -23.83 -22.22
CA GLY A 177 5.50 -22.69 -21.70
C GLY A 177 6.55 -22.18 -22.67
N PHE A 178 7.41 -21.33 -22.14
CA PHE A 178 8.58 -20.82 -22.85
C PHE A 178 9.75 -20.68 -21.88
N ARG A 179 10.96 -20.80 -22.43
CA ARG A 179 12.20 -20.71 -21.68
C ARG A 179 12.81 -19.33 -21.81
N LEU A 180 13.23 -18.77 -20.69
CA LEU A 180 14.00 -17.53 -20.61
C LEU A 180 15.39 -17.85 -20.09
N CYS A 181 16.41 -17.32 -20.75
CA CYS A 181 17.81 -17.57 -20.41
C CYS A 181 18.56 -16.26 -20.22
N ASN A 182 19.60 -16.29 -19.39
CA ASN A 182 20.58 -15.20 -19.32
C ASN A 182 21.34 -15.06 -20.65
N SER A 183 22.08 -13.96 -20.82
CA SER A 183 22.89 -13.61 -21.99
C SER A 183 23.88 -14.71 -22.42
N THR A 184 24.41 -15.49 -21.46
CA THR A 184 25.33 -16.60 -21.71
C THR A 184 24.62 -17.90 -22.11
N GLY A 185 23.29 -17.97 -21.96
CA GLY A 185 22.50 -19.19 -22.18
C GLY A 185 22.66 -20.27 -21.11
N GLY A 186 23.46 -20.01 -20.05
CA GLY A 186 23.79 -21.02 -19.05
C GLY A 186 22.78 -21.14 -17.90
N ASP A 187 22.10 -20.05 -17.54
CA ASP A 187 21.05 -20.04 -16.53
C ASP A 187 19.71 -19.76 -17.22
N CYS A 188 18.81 -20.74 -17.17
CA CYS A 188 17.53 -20.71 -17.85
C CYS A 188 16.41 -21.15 -16.91
N PHE A 189 15.29 -20.43 -16.95
CA PHE A 189 14.08 -20.80 -16.25
C PHE A 189 12.90 -20.92 -17.22
N TYR A 190 11.94 -21.78 -16.87
CA TYR A 190 10.76 -22.04 -17.68
C TYR A 190 9.54 -21.35 -17.07
N ARG A 191 8.81 -20.60 -17.88
CA ARG A 191 7.46 -20.12 -17.55
C ARG A 191 6.47 -21.14 -18.08
N ASN A 192 6.00 -22.03 -17.19
CA ASN A 192 5.11 -23.12 -17.56
C ASN A 192 3.68 -22.89 -17.06
N HIS A 193 2.72 -23.30 -17.87
CA HIS A 193 1.29 -23.18 -17.59
C HIS A 193 0.59 -24.51 -17.85
N SER A 194 -0.48 -24.77 -17.11
CA SER A 194 -1.38 -25.89 -17.35
C SER A 194 -2.35 -25.65 -18.51
N SER A 195 -2.55 -24.39 -18.90
CA SER A 195 -3.44 -23.99 -20.00
C SER A 195 -2.63 -23.42 -21.16
N GLY A 196 -2.89 -23.94 -22.36
CA GLY A 196 -2.32 -23.41 -23.60
C GLY A 196 -2.68 -21.96 -23.87
N VAL A 197 -3.92 -21.57 -23.56
CA VAL A 197 -4.40 -20.19 -23.71
C VAL A 197 -3.60 -19.25 -22.82
N ALA A 198 -3.41 -19.62 -21.55
CA ALA A 198 -2.63 -18.82 -20.61
C ALA A 198 -1.16 -18.70 -21.04
N ALA A 199 -0.56 -19.81 -21.51
CA ALA A 199 0.81 -19.80 -22.03
C ALA A 199 0.97 -18.87 -23.24
N ILE A 200 0.06 -18.96 -24.22
CA ILE A 200 0.07 -18.12 -25.42
C ILE A 200 -0.09 -16.65 -25.06
N GLN A 201 -1.04 -16.33 -24.18
CA GLN A 201 -1.30 -14.95 -23.74
C GLN A 201 -0.09 -14.34 -23.04
N GLU A 202 0.49 -15.04 -22.06
CA GLU A 202 1.64 -14.53 -21.31
C GLU A 202 2.88 -14.38 -22.21
N TRP A 203 3.11 -15.35 -23.11
CA TRP A 203 4.20 -15.31 -24.07
C TRP A 203 4.04 -14.15 -25.08
N TYR A 204 2.83 -13.94 -25.61
CA TYR A 204 2.56 -12.84 -26.53
C TYR A 204 2.71 -11.50 -25.81
N GLN A 205 2.20 -11.39 -24.58
CA GLN A 205 2.35 -10.20 -23.73
C GLN A 205 3.83 -9.88 -23.46
N PHE A 206 4.67 -10.89 -23.18
CA PHE A 206 6.10 -10.70 -22.97
C PHE A 206 6.79 -10.05 -24.17
N HIS A 207 6.55 -10.57 -25.38
CA HIS A 207 7.12 -9.98 -26.61
C HIS A 207 6.53 -8.60 -26.92
N PHE A 208 5.22 -8.45 -26.73
CA PHE A 208 4.51 -7.19 -26.96
C PHE A 208 5.08 -6.05 -26.12
N ILE A 209 5.29 -6.24 -24.82
CA ILE A 209 5.86 -5.21 -23.93
C ILE A 209 7.26 -4.78 -24.41
N ASN A 210 8.10 -5.73 -24.85
CA ASN A 210 9.44 -5.42 -25.36
C ASN A 210 9.41 -4.58 -26.66
N ILE A 211 8.42 -4.83 -27.52
CA ILE A 211 8.18 -4.03 -28.74
C ILE A 211 7.69 -2.63 -28.37
N MET A 212 6.70 -2.53 -27.47
CA MET A 212 6.13 -1.24 -27.06
C MET A 212 7.14 -0.36 -26.33
N ALA A 213 8.14 -0.95 -25.65
CA ALA A 213 9.24 -0.22 -25.02
C ALA A 213 10.15 0.53 -26.01
N GLN A 214 10.06 0.26 -27.32
CA GLN A 214 10.80 0.99 -28.35
C GLN A 214 10.15 2.33 -28.73
N LEU A 215 8.90 2.55 -28.33
CA LEU A 215 8.20 3.79 -28.64
C LEU A 215 8.81 4.96 -27.86
N PRO A 216 9.08 6.10 -28.52
CA PRO A 216 9.60 7.28 -27.83
C PRO A 216 8.59 7.79 -26.80
N HIS A 217 9.08 8.17 -25.61
CA HIS A 217 8.27 8.72 -24.52
C HIS A 217 7.59 10.06 -24.87
N HIS A 218 8.09 10.74 -25.90
CA HIS A 218 7.56 12.00 -26.43
C HIS A 218 7.00 11.74 -27.83
N ASN A 219 5.67 11.65 -27.96
CA ASN A 219 4.86 11.99 -29.15
C ASN A 219 3.49 11.28 -29.21
N GLU A 220 2.90 10.80 -28.11
CA GLU A 220 1.43 10.70 -28.05
C GLU A 220 0.79 12.06 -27.70
N THR A 221 1.24 13.12 -28.38
CA THR A 221 0.56 14.43 -28.39
C THR A 221 -0.66 14.45 -29.31
N SER A 222 -0.94 13.36 -30.01
CA SER A 222 -2.28 13.10 -30.53
C SER A 222 -2.93 12.09 -29.59
N PRO A 223 -3.91 12.48 -28.75
CA PRO A 223 -4.84 11.50 -28.21
C PRO A 223 -5.47 10.84 -29.44
N ILE A 224 -5.04 9.62 -29.75
CA ILE A 224 -5.56 8.86 -30.89
C ILE A 224 -6.96 8.37 -30.50
N ASP A 225 -7.88 9.32 -30.41
CA ASP A 225 -9.32 9.16 -30.60
C ASP A 225 -9.51 9.07 -32.11
N HIS A 226 -8.96 8.02 -32.74
CA HIS A 226 -9.25 7.69 -34.13
C HIS A 226 -10.71 7.21 -34.17
N ASN A 227 -11.60 8.20 -34.29
CA ASN A 227 -12.98 8.05 -34.72
C ASN A 227 -13.94 7.32 -33.76
N GLY A 228 -14.19 7.91 -32.59
CA GLY A 228 -15.53 7.81 -31.98
C GLY A 228 -15.55 7.43 -30.50
N HIS A 229 -15.00 8.33 -29.67
CA HIS A 229 -15.33 8.61 -28.28
C HIS A 229 -15.67 7.38 -27.42
N PHE A 230 -14.64 6.75 -26.87
CA PHE A 230 -14.75 5.79 -25.76
C PHE A 230 -15.75 6.25 -24.68
N ILE A 231 -15.79 7.56 -24.39
CA ILE A 231 -16.78 8.20 -23.53
C ILE A 231 -17.87 8.82 -24.41
N PHE A 232 -19.01 8.15 -24.54
CA PHE A 232 -20.14 8.61 -25.34
C PHE A 232 -20.93 9.73 -24.64
N SER A 233 -21.14 9.62 -23.33
CA SER A 233 -21.79 10.63 -22.50
C SER A 233 -21.20 10.65 -21.11
N CYS A 234 -21.04 11.84 -20.54
CA CYS A 234 -20.59 12.04 -19.16
C CYS A 234 -21.44 13.13 -18.50
N CYS A 235 -22.04 12.79 -17.38
CA CYS A 235 -22.77 13.73 -16.54
C CYS A 235 -22.31 13.57 -15.09
N TYR A 236 -22.00 14.67 -14.42
CA TYR A 236 -21.74 14.68 -12.98
C TYR A 236 -22.71 15.67 -12.32
N ASN A 237 -23.47 15.18 -11.32
CA ASN A 237 -24.44 16.00 -10.60
C ASN A 237 -25.47 16.70 -11.52
N GLY A 238 -25.85 16.05 -12.62
CA GLY A 238 -26.79 16.58 -13.62
C GLY A 238 -26.18 17.54 -14.65
N GLU A 239 -24.90 17.91 -14.53
CA GLU A 239 -24.20 18.77 -15.47
C GLU A 239 -23.27 17.95 -16.39
N ALA A 240 -23.17 18.32 -17.66
CA ALA A 240 -22.32 17.62 -18.63
C ALA A 240 -20.83 17.88 -18.35
N CYS A 241 -20.02 16.82 -18.39
CA CYS A 241 -18.57 16.93 -18.22
C CYS A 241 -17.92 17.54 -19.47
N GLN A 242 -16.83 18.29 -19.28
CA GLN A 242 -16.04 18.88 -20.35
C GLN A 242 -14.82 18.01 -20.70
N LYS A 243 -14.23 18.20 -21.89
CA LYS A 243 -13.03 17.46 -22.31
C LYS A 243 -11.80 17.73 -21.44
N GLN A 244 -11.78 18.88 -20.76
CA GLN A 244 -10.72 19.28 -19.83
C GLN A 244 -10.86 18.62 -18.45
N ASP A 245 -11.99 17.96 -18.17
CA ASP A 245 -12.24 17.36 -16.86
C ASP A 245 -11.57 15.99 -16.65
N TYR A 246 -10.95 15.45 -17.70
CA TYR A 246 -10.19 14.21 -17.63
C TYR A 246 -8.83 14.32 -18.32
N GLU A 247 -7.84 13.67 -17.72
CA GLU A 247 -6.50 13.50 -18.30
C GLU A 247 -6.47 12.15 -19.05
N ILE A 248 -5.81 12.13 -20.21
CA ILE A 248 -5.67 10.93 -21.05
C ILE A 248 -4.24 10.41 -20.94
N PHE A 249 -4.08 9.10 -20.78
CA PHE A 249 -2.80 8.43 -20.88
C PHE A 249 -2.97 7.06 -21.53
N HIS A 250 -1.89 6.51 -22.10
CA HIS A 250 -1.91 5.18 -22.69
C HIS A 250 -1.32 4.16 -21.72
N HIS A 251 -2.07 3.07 -21.51
CA HIS A 251 -1.63 1.91 -20.75
C HIS A 251 -1.24 0.79 -21.71
N PRO A 252 0.00 0.23 -21.65
CA PRO A 252 0.46 -0.75 -22.63
C PRO A 252 -0.47 -1.96 -22.78
N LEU A 253 -1.07 -2.43 -21.69
CA LEU A 253 -1.94 -3.62 -21.70
C LEU A 253 -3.42 -3.33 -21.90
N TYR A 254 -3.88 -2.11 -21.55
CA TYR A 254 -5.31 -1.79 -21.47
C TYR A 254 -5.73 -0.69 -22.46
N GLY A 255 -4.79 -0.17 -23.25
CA GLY A 255 -5.04 0.86 -24.25
C GLY A 255 -5.24 2.24 -23.63
N SER A 256 -6.13 3.02 -24.23
CA SER A 256 -6.35 4.40 -23.82
C SER A 256 -7.13 4.49 -22.52
N CYS A 257 -6.56 5.21 -21.56
CA CYS A 257 -7.11 5.42 -20.24
C CYS A 257 -7.45 6.89 -20.00
N TYR A 258 -8.51 7.11 -19.23
CA TYR A 258 -9.11 8.41 -18.95
C TYR A 258 -9.29 8.56 -17.45
N THR A 259 -8.64 9.55 -16.84
CA THR A 259 -8.73 9.80 -15.39
C THR A 259 -9.51 11.07 -15.11
N PHE A 260 -10.69 10.92 -14.52
CA PHE A 260 -11.50 12.03 -14.01
C PHE A 260 -10.99 12.48 -12.64
N ASN A 261 -11.05 13.80 -12.41
CA ASN A 261 -10.73 14.42 -11.13
C ASN A 261 -9.38 13.94 -10.55
N SER A 262 -8.33 13.85 -11.36
CA SER A 262 -7.01 13.33 -10.93
C SER A 262 -6.42 14.17 -9.79
N ARG A 263 -6.56 15.50 -9.85
CA ARG A 263 -5.93 16.43 -8.88
C ARG A 263 -6.80 16.84 -7.70
N GLY A 264 -8.12 16.69 -7.79
CA GLY A 264 -9.02 17.07 -6.68
C GLY A 264 -9.11 18.56 -6.37
N MET A 265 -8.76 19.45 -7.31
CA MET A 265 -8.72 20.90 -7.06
C MET A 265 -10.01 21.64 -7.46
N ASN A 266 -10.86 21.04 -8.30
CA ASN A 266 -12.04 21.70 -8.82
C ASN A 266 -13.26 21.40 -7.91
N ASP A 267 -13.87 22.46 -7.36
CA ASP A 267 -15.07 22.38 -6.50
C ASP A 267 -16.28 21.75 -7.20
N PHE A 268 -16.30 21.72 -8.54
CA PHE A 268 -17.27 20.95 -9.32
C PHE A 268 -17.36 19.51 -8.82
N TRP A 269 -16.21 18.85 -8.59
CA TRP A 269 -16.14 17.45 -8.15
C TRP A 269 -16.39 17.23 -6.66
N LYS A 270 -16.96 18.20 -5.94
CA LYS A 270 -17.25 18.04 -4.51
C LYS A 270 -18.59 17.32 -4.33
N ALA A 271 -18.54 16.13 -3.74
CA ALA A 271 -19.73 15.34 -3.41
C ALA A 271 -20.44 15.95 -2.20
N LYS A 272 -21.49 16.73 -2.44
CA LYS A 272 -22.28 17.41 -1.40
C LYS A 272 -23.42 16.54 -0.87
N ARG A 273 -23.98 15.67 -1.71
CA ARG A 273 -25.13 14.82 -1.39
C ARG A 273 -24.90 13.40 -1.92
N PRO A 274 -25.28 12.35 -1.17
CA PRO A 274 -25.29 11.00 -1.71
C PRO A 274 -26.48 10.81 -2.67
N GLY A 275 -26.35 9.85 -3.58
CA GLY A 275 -27.43 9.43 -4.50
C GLY A 275 -26.97 9.35 -5.95
N LEU A 276 -27.67 8.56 -6.75
CA LEU A 276 -27.31 8.29 -8.15
C LEU A 276 -27.32 9.55 -9.02
N THR A 277 -28.29 10.44 -8.81
CA THR A 277 -28.41 11.72 -9.55
C THR A 277 -27.31 12.72 -9.20
N HIS A 278 -26.64 12.55 -8.05
CA HIS A 278 -25.57 13.42 -7.57
C HIS A 278 -24.17 12.78 -7.76
N GLY A 279 -24.10 11.64 -8.45
CA GLY A 279 -22.86 10.97 -8.82
C GLY A 279 -22.43 11.27 -10.25
N ILE A 280 -21.43 10.54 -10.72
CA ILE A 280 -21.05 10.49 -12.13
C ILE A 280 -21.88 9.43 -12.85
N SER A 281 -22.39 9.77 -14.03
CA SER A 281 -23.08 8.87 -14.95
C SER A 281 -22.34 8.88 -16.28
N LEU A 282 -21.96 7.70 -16.76
CA LEU A 282 -21.13 7.51 -17.93
C LEU A 282 -21.80 6.52 -18.87
N ILE A 283 -21.83 6.85 -20.16
CA ILE A 283 -22.12 5.90 -21.23
C ILE A 283 -20.81 5.70 -21.98
N LEU A 284 -20.33 4.46 -22.00
CA LEU A 284 -19.04 4.10 -22.56
C LEU A 284 -19.21 3.20 -23.77
N LYS A 285 -18.36 3.39 -24.77
CA LYS A 285 -18.28 2.52 -25.93
C LYS A 285 -17.15 1.52 -25.70
N ALA A 286 -17.50 0.27 -25.44
CA ALA A 286 -16.56 -0.84 -25.41
C ALA A 286 -16.38 -1.40 -26.83
N GLU A 287 -15.16 -1.37 -27.35
CA GLU A 287 -14.84 -1.95 -28.65
C GLU A 287 -14.79 -3.47 -28.54
N GLN A 288 -15.54 -4.17 -29.40
CA GLN A 288 -15.57 -5.64 -29.40
C GLN A 288 -14.55 -6.24 -30.38
N ASN A 289 -14.20 -5.47 -31.41
CA ASN A 289 -13.18 -5.88 -32.37
C ASN A 289 -11.81 -5.39 -31.89
N SER A 290 -11.12 -6.26 -31.14
CA SER A 290 -9.78 -5.98 -30.63
C SER A 290 -8.74 -5.94 -31.75
N TYR A 291 -7.82 -4.97 -31.68
CA TYR A 291 -6.67 -4.90 -32.58
C TYR A 291 -5.64 -6.00 -32.31
N LEU A 292 -5.62 -6.55 -31.09
CA LEU A 292 -4.64 -7.52 -30.61
C LEU A 292 -5.35 -8.70 -29.94
N PRO A 293 -5.90 -9.65 -30.73
CA PRO A 293 -6.76 -10.73 -30.21
C PRO A 293 -6.02 -11.73 -29.31
N LEU A 294 -4.70 -11.81 -29.40
CA LEU A 294 -3.87 -12.67 -28.54
C LEU A 294 -3.55 -12.03 -27.18
N LEU A 295 -3.79 -10.72 -27.03
CA LEU A 295 -3.55 -9.96 -25.81
C LEU A 295 -4.85 -9.56 -25.11
N SER A 296 -5.76 -8.90 -25.84
CA SER A 296 -7.05 -8.47 -25.33
C SER A 296 -8.14 -9.50 -25.70
N THR A 297 -8.33 -10.45 -24.79
CA THR A 297 -9.35 -11.52 -24.89
C THR A 297 -10.64 -11.19 -24.15
N GLU A 298 -10.64 -10.11 -23.38
CA GLU A 298 -11.79 -9.60 -22.66
C GLU A 298 -12.29 -8.31 -23.31
N ALA A 299 -13.54 -8.31 -23.78
CA ALA A 299 -14.21 -7.09 -24.22
C ALA A 299 -14.93 -6.44 -23.04
N GLY A 300 -14.66 -5.17 -22.76
CA GLY A 300 -15.26 -4.45 -21.65
C GLY A 300 -14.54 -3.15 -21.34
N VAL A 301 -14.75 -2.65 -20.13
CA VAL A 301 -14.07 -1.46 -19.64
C VAL A 301 -13.41 -1.76 -18.31
N LYS A 302 -12.12 -1.44 -18.19
CA LYS A 302 -11.41 -1.52 -16.92
C LYS A 302 -11.61 -0.23 -16.14
N VAL A 303 -12.06 -0.34 -14.89
CA VAL A 303 -12.39 0.80 -14.03
C VAL A 303 -11.61 0.70 -12.73
N MET A 304 -11.04 1.82 -12.29
CA MET A 304 -10.40 1.96 -10.98
C MET A 304 -10.87 3.23 -10.29
N ILE A 305 -11.23 3.11 -9.01
CA ILE A 305 -11.63 4.23 -8.16
C ILE A 305 -10.52 4.42 -7.14
N HIS A 306 -9.91 5.60 -7.12
CA HIS A 306 -8.71 5.84 -6.33
C HIS A 306 -8.69 7.25 -5.72
N ALA A 307 -7.72 7.49 -4.83
CA ALA A 307 -7.50 8.82 -4.27
C ALA A 307 -6.93 9.77 -5.32
N GLN A 308 -7.12 11.07 -5.10
CA GLN A 308 -6.52 12.09 -5.95
C GLN A 308 -5.00 12.08 -5.81
N ASN A 309 -4.29 12.43 -6.88
CA ASN A 309 -2.83 12.38 -7.02
C ASN A 309 -2.22 10.98 -6.82
N GLN A 310 -3.04 9.93 -6.89
CA GLN A 310 -2.58 8.54 -6.86
C GLN A 310 -2.44 8.02 -8.30
N VAL A 311 -1.32 7.37 -8.61
CA VAL A 311 -1.14 6.66 -9.88
C VAL A 311 -2.10 5.46 -9.94
N PRO A 312 -2.85 5.28 -11.05
CA PRO A 312 -3.82 4.19 -11.16
C PRO A 312 -3.14 2.85 -11.49
N PHE A 313 -2.98 1.98 -10.48
CA PHE A 313 -2.51 0.60 -10.64
C PHE A 313 -3.67 -0.35 -11.02
N LEU A 314 -3.99 -0.41 -12.31
CA LEU A 314 -5.18 -1.07 -12.86
C LEU A 314 -5.15 -2.60 -12.72
N GLU A 315 -3.97 -3.22 -12.70
CA GLU A 315 -3.79 -4.67 -12.59
C GLU A 315 -4.24 -5.22 -11.24
N HIS A 316 -4.02 -4.45 -10.18
CA HIS A 316 -4.26 -4.91 -8.81
C HIS A 316 -5.55 -4.34 -8.20
N GLN A 317 -5.92 -3.11 -8.56
CA GLN A 317 -7.06 -2.41 -7.94
C GLN A 317 -8.21 -2.12 -8.92
N GLY A 318 -8.02 -2.40 -10.22
CA GLY A 318 -9.05 -2.21 -11.23
C GLY A 318 -9.99 -3.40 -11.38
N PHE A 319 -11.25 -3.15 -11.70
CA PHE A 319 -12.26 -4.15 -12.01
C PHE A 319 -12.84 -3.95 -13.41
N SER A 320 -13.29 -5.01 -14.05
CA SER A 320 -13.84 -4.96 -15.42
C SER A 320 -15.37 -4.86 -15.40
N ILE A 321 -15.93 -4.08 -16.32
CA ILE A 321 -17.38 -3.96 -16.57
C ILE A 321 -17.70 -4.57 -17.93
N ARG A 322 -18.74 -5.41 -17.98
CA ARG A 322 -19.17 -6.08 -19.21
C ARG A 322 -19.94 -5.11 -20.12
N PRO A 323 -19.71 -5.14 -21.45
CA PRO A 323 -20.52 -4.37 -22.39
C PRO A 323 -21.99 -4.79 -22.36
N GLY A 324 -22.89 -3.86 -22.71
CA GLY A 324 -24.33 -4.12 -22.80
C GLY A 324 -25.05 -4.24 -21.45
N THR A 325 -24.40 -3.85 -20.34
CA THR A 325 -25.00 -3.85 -19.00
C THR A 325 -24.92 -2.47 -18.37
N GLU A 326 -25.93 -2.09 -17.58
CA GLU A 326 -25.85 -0.93 -16.70
C GLU A 326 -25.30 -1.38 -15.35
N THR A 327 -24.15 -0.83 -14.94
CA THR A 327 -23.51 -1.19 -13.66
C THR A 327 -23.54 -0.01 -12.70
N THR A 328 -24.31 -0.13 -11.63
CA THR A 328 -24.35 0.87 -10.54
C THR A 328 -23.29 0.56 -9.48
N ILE A 329 -22.43 1.54 -9.18
CA ILE A 329 -21.31 1.37 -8.25
C ILE A 329 -21.49 2.28 -7.04
N GLY A 330 -21.77 1.69 -5.88
CA GLY A 330 -21.77 2.39 -4.60
C GLY A 330 -20.35 2.46 -4.04
N VAL A 331 -19.92 3.66 -3.66
CA VAL A 331 -18.57 3.94 -3.18
C VAL A 331 -18.60 4.41 -1.73
N ARG A 332 -17.79 3.79 -0.87
CA ARG A 332 -17.62 4.17 0.54
C ARG A 332 -16.17 4.51 0.84
N GLU A 333 -15.92 5.74 1.31
CA GLU A 333 -14.60 6.15 1.78
C GLU A 333 -14.35 5.56 3.18
N VAL A 334 -13.22 4.90 3.36
CA VAL A 334 -12.70 4.47 4.66
C VAL A 334 -11.33 5.10 4.84
N SER A 335 -11.20 5.97 5.84
CA SER A 335 -9.92 6.58 6.19
C SER A 335 -9.36 5.96 7.47
N GLN A 336 -8.17 5.39 7.41
CA GLN A 336 -7.45 4.87 8.57
C GLN A 336 -6.35 5.86 8.95
N GLY A 337 -6.37 6.36 10.19
CA GLY A 337 -5.30 7.20 10.72
C GLY A 337 -4.57 6.47 11.83
N ALA A 338 -3.25 6.32 11.71
CA ALA A 338 -2.44 5.81 12.80
C ALA A 338 -2.17 6.93 13.83
N GLY A 339 -2.27 6.60 15.12
CA GLY A 339 -1.73 7.44 16.19
C GLY A 339 -0.21 7.46 16.10
N GLY A 340 0.41 8.59 16.47
CA GLY A 340 1.85 8.84 16.33
C GLY A 340 2.73 7.70 16.83
N ALA A 341 3.85 7.52 16.13
CA ALA A 341 4.78 6.41 16.20
C ALA A 341 5.21 6.02 17.63
N ALA A 342 4.89 4.78 17.98
CA ALA A 342 5.82 3.95 18.72
C ALA A 342 5.95 2.53 18.12
N LEU A 343 5.00 2.05 17.29
CA LEU A 343 4.85 0.60 17.05
C LEU A 343 4.42 0.15 15.66
N GLY A 344 4.27 1.07 14.71
CA GLY A 344 3.98 0.72 13.32
C GLY A 344 4.95 1.47 12.43
N LEU A 345 5.72 0.75 11.62
CA LEU A 345 6.46 1.35 10.50
C LEU A 345 5.42 1.83 9.47
N SER A 346 4.94 3.06 9.64
CA SER A 346 4.17 3.77 8.63
C SER A 346 5.05 4.89 8.07
N THR A 347 5.63 4.68 6.89
CA THR A 347 6.36 5.71 6.16
C THR A 347 5.34 6.61 5.45
N ALA A 348 5.32 7.88 5.85
CA ALA A 348 4.27 8.82 5.41
C ALA A 348 4.58 9.52 4.08
N ASP A 349 5.78 9.35 3.57
CA ASP A 349 6.21 9.79 2.25
C ASP A 349 7.56 9.09 1.99
N SER A 350 7.97 8.98 0.72
CA SER A 350 9.31 8.49 0.38
C SER A 350 10.44 9.44 0.78
N THR A 351 10.18 10.43 1.65
CA THR A 351 11.18 11.32 2.26
C THR A 351 11.77 10.78 3.55
N ASP A 352 11.42 9.55 3.96
CA ASP A 352 12.08 8.84 5.06
C ASP A 352 13.49 8.28 4.68
N ASP A 353 14.18 8.97 3.77
CA ASP A 353 15.65 8.98 3.64
C ASP A 353 16.23 10.27 4.27
N GLN A 354 15.70 10.65 5.44
CA GLN A 354 15.95 11.85 6.25
C GLN A 354 15.00 13.05 6.02
N SER A 355 13.95 13.15 6.84
CA SER A 355 13.70 14.33 7.68
C SER A 355 12.44 14.16 8.52
N ARG A 356 12.57 14.43 9.83
CA ARG A 356 11.49 14.39 10.81
C ARG A 356 10.46 15.47 10.52
N GLU A 357 9.33 15.10 9.94
CA GLU A 357 8.05 15.83 10.11
C GLU A 357 6.88 14.83 10.02
N CYS A 358 6.42 14.35 11.18
CA CYS A 358 5.37 13.35 11.27
C CYS A 358 3.99 14.03 11.13
N ARG A 359 3.53 14.25 9.90
CA ARG A 359 2.15 14.71 9.64
C ARG A 359 1.21 13.48 9.61
N ARG A 360 0.11 13.53 10.37
CA ARG A 360 -0.93 12.48 10.45
C ARG A 360 -1.38 12.03 9.04
N GLN A 361 -0.86 10.92 8.55
CA GLN A 361 -1.38 10.32 7.31
C GLN A 361 -2.69 9.59 7.60
N ARG A 362 -3.68 9.82 6.73
CA ARG A 362 -4.89 9.01 6.63
C ARG A 362 -4.78 8.19 5.36
N GLN A 363 -4.62 6.88 5.45
CA GLN A 363 -4.81 6.01 4.29
C GLN A 363 -6.29 6.00 3.95
N ARG A 364 -6.64 6.40 2.73
CA ARG A 364 -8.02 6.39 2.23
C ARG A 364 -8.17 5.20 1.30
N THR A 365 -9.14 4.35 1.58
CA THR A 365 -9.51 3.22 0.74
C THR A 365 -10.97 3.36 0.35
N TRP A 366 -11.27 3.10 -0.92
CA TRP A 366 -12.62 3.12 -1.44
C TRP A 366 -13.15 1.69 -1.52
N LEU A 367 -14.20 1.40 -0.76
CA LEU A 367 -14.87 0.10 -0.80
C LEU A 367 -16.03 0.14 -1.79
N ARG A 368 -16.13 -0.91 -2.61
CA ARG A 368 -17.19 -1.11 -3.60
C ARG A 368 -18.31 -1.95 -2.99
N ASN A 369 -19.54 -1.45 -3.12
CA ASN A 369 -20.75 -2.28 -3.05
C ASN A 369 -21.38 -2.29 -4.44
N SER A 370 -21.47 -3.46 -5.06
CA SER A 370 -22.19 -3.61 -6.33
C SER A 370 -23.39 -4.52 -6.16
N ALA A 371 -24.54 -4.04 -6.63
CA ALA A 371 -25.66 -4.87 -7.02
C ALA A 371 -25.53 -5.11 -8.53
N ALA A 372 -25.52 -6.38 -8.93
CA ALA A 372 -25.57 -6.79 -10.34
C ALA A 372 -27.01 -7.01 -10.76
#